data_AF-A0A0U1PWL2-F1
#
_entry.id   AF-A0A0U1PWL2-F1
#
_cell.length_a   1.000
_cell.length_b   1.000
_cell.length_c   1.000
_cell.angle_alpha   90.00
_cell.angle_beta   90.00
_cell.angle_gamma   90.00
#
_symmetry.space_group_name_H-M   'P 1'
#
loop_
_entity.id
_entity.type
_entity.pdbx_description
1 polymer ?
#
loop_
_entity_poly.entity_id
_entity_poly.type
_entity_poly.pdbx_seq_one_letter_code
_entity_poly.pdbx_strand_id
1 'polypeptide(L)'
;MAYPVVADPWFGVDLIDHVTWVLGDPQWGPTAQVYPTDLGRNQLGAGPEANEAAWGEALDKGDRARLDHNNLHDQFTCHFLGRIFTADKESWNLDSNRPDVGLAATIAANCNPQGGED
;
A
#
# COMPACT_ATOMS: atom_id res chain seq x y z
N MET A 1 6.50 11.66 23.99
CA MET A 1 7.19 12.63 23.12
C MET A 1 6.23 12.91 21.98
N ALA A 2 5.75 14.15 21.85
CA ALA A 2 4.88 14.52 20.73
C ALA A 2 5.76 14.64 19.49
N TYR A 3 5.54 13.76 18.52
CA TYR A 3 6.13 13.84 17.19
C TYR A 3 5.84 15.23 16.60
N PRO A 4 6.74 15.82 15.79
CA PRO A 4 6.41 17.07 15.12
C PRO A 4 5.12 16.85 14.34
N VAL A 5 4.18 17.80 14.46
CA VAL A 5 3.02 17.85 13.58
C VAL A 5 3.59 18.10 12.18
N VAL A 6 3.90 17.02 11.45
CA VAL A 6 3.98 17.10 10.00
C VAL A 6 2.59 17.56 9.62
N ALA A 7 2.50 18.79 9.12
CA ALA A 7 1.25 19.31 8.60
C ALA A 7 0.82 18.33 7.52
N ASP A 8 -0.33 17.69 7.72
CA ASP A 8 -0.99 16.91 6.69
C ASP A 8 -1.32 17.88 5.52
N PRO A 9 -0.62 17.76 4.37
CA PRO A 9 -0.84 18.63 3.22
C PRO A 9 -2.20 18.38 2.55
N TRP A 10 -2.87 17.28 2.90
CA TRP A 10 -4.14 16.82 2.36
C TRP A 10 -5.33 17.30 3.18
N PHE A 11 -5.11 18.20 4.15
CA PHE A 11 -6.14 18.92 4.91
C PHE A 11 -7.11 18.01 5.68
N GLY A 12 -6.64 16.86 6.19
CA GLY A 12 -7.45 15.87 6.86
C GLY A 12 -8.31 15.03 5.92
N VAL A 13 -8.00 15.04 4.62
CA VAL A 13 -8.62 14.15 3.64
C VAL A 13 -7.80 12.87 3.54
N ASP A 14 -8.45 11.77 3.84
CA ASP A 14 -7.87 10.43 3.81
C ASP A 14 -7.34 10.05 2.41
N LEU A 15 -6.15 9.43 2.38
CA LEU A 15 -5.54 8.84 1.20
C LEU A 15 -5.99 7.39 0.98
N ILE A 16 -6.28 6.67 2.06
CA ILE A 16 -6.77 5.29 2.04
C ILE A 16 -8.21 5.25 2.55
N ASP A 17 -9.14 4.65 1.83
CA ASP A 17 -10.52 4.50 2.29
C ASP A 17 -10.62 3.39 3.36
N HIS A 18 -10.18 2.17 3.01
CA HIS A 18 -10.19 1.03 3.92
C HIS A 18 -9.20 -0.07 3.49
N VAL A 19 -9.02 -1.06 4.36
CA VAL A 19 -8.25 -2.28 4.09
C VAL A 19 -9.10 -3.51 4.40
N THR A 20 -9.21 -4.44 3.45
CA THR A 20 -9.93 -5.71 3.62
C THR A 20 -8.97 -6.88 3.52
N TRP A 21 -9.07 -7.84 4.44
CA TRP A 21 -8.32 -9.09 4.35
C TRP A 21 -9.15 -10.19 3.70
N VAL A 22 -8.62 -10.79 2.64
CA VAL A 22 -9.19 -11.97 1.97
C VAL A 22 -8.25 -13.16 2.11
N LEU A 23 -8.73 -14.36 1.79
CA LEU A 23 -7.89 -15.57 1.86
C LEU A 23 -6.73 -15.56 0.85
N GLY A 24 -6.88 -14.87 -0.28
CA GLY A 24 -5.87 -14.80 -1.34
C GLY A 24 -5.63 -16.12 -2.07
N ASP A 25 -4.62 -16.14 -2.93
CA ASP A 25 -4.08 -17.37 -3.50
C ASP A 25 -3.36 -18.16 -2.38
N PRO A 26 -3.62 -19.47 -2.20
CA PRO A 26 -2.92 -20.27 -1.19
C PRO A 26 -1.39 -20.22 -1.27
N GLN A 27 -0.82 -19.99 -2.45
CA GLN A 27 0.61 -19.79 -2.66
C GLN A 27 1.12 -18.50 -1.99
N TRP A 28 0.30 -17.45 -1.99
CA TRP A 28 0.65 -16.11 -1.54
C TRP A 28 0.05 -15.73 -0.18
N GLY A 29 -0.81 -16.58 0.36
CA GLY A 29 -1.41 -16.44 1.68
C GLY A 29 -2.52 -15.39 1.70
N PRO A 30 -3.02 -15.03 2.89
CA PRO A 30 -3.98 -13.95 3.03
C PRO A 30 -3.50 -12.66 2.37
N THR A 31 -4.39 -12.03 1.60
CA THR A 31 -4.10 -10.79 0.88
C THR A 31 -4.79 -9.63 1.58
N ALA A 32 -4.04 -8.55 1.84
CA ALA A 32 -4.60 -7.27 2.24
C ALA A 32 -4.94 -6.45 0.99
N GLN A 33 -6.23 -6.25 0.74
CA GLN A 33 -6.72 -5.37 -0.32
C GLN A 33 -6.81 -3.95 0.24
N VAL A 34 -5.94 -3.07 -0.23
CA VAL A 34 -5.89 -1.65 0.18
C VAL A 34 -6.66 -0.82 -0.85
N TYR A 35 -7.70 -0.11 -0.41
CA TYR A 35 -8.55 0.71 -1.27
C TYR A 35 -8.17 2.17 -1.10
N PRO A 36 -7.50 2.81 -2.08
CA PRO A 36 -7.20 4.23 -2.01
C PRO A 36 -8.43 5.09 -2.35
N THR A 37 -8.50 6.27 -1.74
CA THR A 37 -9.49 7.30 -2.10
C THR A 37 -9.14 7.93 -3.46
N ASP A 38 -10.05 8.75 -4.02
CA ASP A 38 -9.77 9.53 -5.22
C ASP A 38 -8.52 10.42 -5.06
N LEU A 39 -8.31 10.98 -3.86
CA LEU A 39 -7.12 11.77 -3.56
C LEU A 39 -5.87 10.90 -3.49
N GLY A 40 -5.94 9.74 -2.82
CA GLY A 40 -4.82 8.78 -2.74
C GLY A 40 -4.37 8.28 -4.11
N ARG A 41 -5.29 8.13 -5.06
CA ARG A 41 -4.99 7.79 -6.47
C ARG A 41 -4.36 8.95 -7.23
N ASN A 42 -4.76 10.18 -6.94
CA ASN A 42 -4.37 11.35 -7.70
C ASN A 42 -2.92 11.77 -7.39
N GLN A 43 -1.98 11.44 -8.29
CA GLN A 43 -0.58 11.84 -8.12
C GLN A 43 -0.36 13.37 -8.07
N LEU A 44 -1.18 14.17 -8.76
CA LEU A 44 -1.07 15.63 -8.67
C LEU A 44 -1.58 16.18 -7.34
N GLY A 45 -2.50 15.47 -6.67
CA GLY A 45 -3.05 15.85 -5.37
C GLY A 45 -2.22 15.35 -4.19
N ALA A 46 -1.85 14.07 -4.20
CA ALA A 46 -1.11 13.44 -3.10
C ALA A 46 0.42 13.59 -3.23
N GLY A 47 0.97 13.51 -4.45
CA GLY A 47 2.41 13.44 -4.68
C GLY A 47 3.03 12.09 -4.24
N PRO A 48 4.25 11.72 -4.68
CA PRO A 48 4.95 10.53 -4.20
C PRO A 48 5.34 10.60 -2.72
N GLU A 49 5.54 11.79 -2.16
CA GLU A 49 5.88 12.05 -0.76
C GLU A 49 4.80 11.59 0.24
N ALA A 50 3.57 11.39 -0.23
CA ALA A 50 2.45 10.90 0.56
C ALA A 50 2.52 9.41 0.93
N ASN A 51 3.50 8.67 0.40
CA ASN A 51 3.61 7.22 0.57
C ASN A 51 3.50 6.78 2.03
N GLU A 52 4.33 7.35 2.92
CA GLU A 52 4.36 6.95 4.32
C GLU A 52 3.11 7.37 5.10
N ALA A 53 2.48 8.49 4.70
CA ALA A 53 1.22 8.89 5.29
C ALA A 53 0.09 7.93 4.90
N ALA A 54 0.01 7.57 3.61
CA ALA A 54 -0.95 6.59 3.11
C ALA A 54 -0.71 5.21 3.73
N TRP A 55 0.55 4.80 3.93
CA TRP A 55 0.87 3.57 4.63
C TRP A 55 0.40 3.61 6.09
N GLY A 56 0.64 4.73 6.78
CA GLY A 56 0.13 4.96 8.14
C GLY A 56 -1.38 4.80 8.22
N GLU A 57 -2.12 5.39 7.29
CA GLU A 57 -3.57 5.21 7.20
C GLU A 57 -3.99 3.76 6.96
N ALA A 58 -3.29 3.04 6.08
CA ALA A 58 -3.56 1.62 5.84
C ALA A 58 -3.35 0.77 7.11
N LEU A 59 -2.30 1.05 7.88
CA LEU A 59 -2.05 0.40 9.16
C LEU A 59 -3.14 0.69 10.20
N ASP A 60 -3.62 1.94 10.25
CA ASP A 60 -4.65 2.37 11.20
C ASP A 60 -6.06 1.84 10.82
N LYS A 61 -6.33 1.67 9.53
CA LYS A 61 -7.62 1.19 8.99
C LYS A 61 -7.66 -0.33 8.82
N GLY A 62 -6.52 -1.01 8.91
CA GLY A 62 -6.38 -2.45 8.79
C GLY A 62 -6.06 -3.17 10.10
N ASP A 63 -5.83 -4.48 10.01
CA ASP A 63 -5.20 -5.24 11.10
C ASP A 63 -3.69 -4.99 11.10
N ARG A 64 -3.26 -3.99 11.89
CA ARG A 64 -1.86 -3.58 11.99
C ARG A 64 -0.91 -4.75 12.27
N ALA A 65 -1.28 -5.69 13.14
CA ALA A 65 -0.39 -6.80 13.50
C ALA A 65 -0.13 -7.75 12.31
N ARG A 66 -1.07 -7.82 11.38
CA ARG A 66 -0.94 -8.59 10.14
C ARG A 66 -0.29 -7.80 9.01
N LEU A 67 -0.40 -6.47 9.02
CA LEU A 67 0.00 -5.59 7.92
C LEU A 67 1.40 -4.98 8.08
N ASP A 68 1.84 -4.70 9.32
CA ASP A 68 3.08 -4.00 9.65
C ASP A 68 4.33 -4.90 9.51
N HIS A 69 4.60 -5.33 8.28
CA HIS A 69 5.75 -6.15 7.87
C HIS A 69 6.45 -5.54 6.66
N ASN A 70 7.79 -5.64 6.59
CA ASN A 70 8.59 -5.04 5.52
C ASN A 70 8.15 -5.45 4.11
N ASN A 71 7.86 -6.74 3.90
CA ASN A 71 7.42 -7.24 2.59
C ASN A 71 6.10 -6.61 2.14
N LEU A 72 5.18 -6.34 3.06
CA LEU A 72 3.89 -5.71 2.76
C LEU A 72 4.05 -4.20 2.56
N HIS A 73 4.94 -3.54 3.32
CA HIS A 73 5.27 -2.12 3.12
C HIS A 73 5.94 -1.86 1.77
N ASP A 74 6.84 -2.75 1.33
CA ASP A 74 7.48 -2.66 0.02
C ASP A 74 6.48 -2.86 -1.12
N GLN A 75 5.56 -3.83 -0.99
CA GLN A 75 4.46 -4.03 -1.93
C GLN A 75 3.58 -2.78 -1.99
N PHE A 76 3.16 -2.25 -0.84
CA PHE A 76 2.36 -1.03 -0.74
C PHE A 76 3.05 0.15 -1.43
N THR A 77 4.32 0.36 -1.13
CA THR A 77 5.10 1.46 -1.69
C THR A 77 5.23 1.33 -3.21
N CYS A 78 5.42 0.10 -3.70
CA CYS A 78 5.43 -0.16 -5.13
C CYS A 78 4.09 0.21 -5.79
N HIS A 79 2.97 -0.22 -5.21
CA HIS A 79 1.64 0.14 -5.71
C HIS A 79 1.37 1.64 -5.66
N PHE A 80 1.69 2.27 -4.53
CA PHE A 80 1.49 3.69 -4.34
C PHE A 80 2.28 4.44 -5.42
N LEU A 81 3.60 4.24 -5.53
CA LEU A 81 4.42 4.92 -6.54
C LEU A 81 4.03 4.55 -7.99
N GLY A 82 3.50 3.35 -8.21
CA GLY A 82 3.05 2.85 -9.51
C GLY A 82 1.61 3.21 -9.88
N ARG A 83 0.83 3.85 -9.00
CA ARG A 83 -0.63 4.03 -9.12
C ARG A 83 -1.13 4.68 -10.40
N ILE A 84 -0.30 5.47 -11.10
CA ILE A 84 -0.65 6.02 -12.41
C ILE A 84 -0.93 4.90 -13.43
N PHE A 85 -0.19 3.80 -13.34
CA PHE A 85 -0.28 2.68 -14.28
C PHE A 85 -1.36 1.66 -13.90
N THR A 86 -1.95 1.76 -12.71
CA THR A 86 -2.96 0.85 -12.16
C THR A 86 -4.23 1.58 -11.75
N ALA A 87 -4.54 2.70 -12.41
CA ALA A 87 -5.67 3.57 -12.05
C ALA A 87 -7.04 2.89 -12.17
N ASP A 88 -7.15 1.84 -12.98
CA ASP A 88 -8.34 1.01 -13.18
C ASP A 88 -8.51 -0.08 -12.11
N LYS A 89 -7.48 -0.38 -11.32
CA LYS A 89 -7.53 -1.37 -10.24
C LYS A 89 -8.26 -0.78 -9.02
N GLU A 90 -9.29 -1.47 -8.55
CA GLU A 90 -10.08 -1.04 -7.39
C GLU A 90 -9.25 -1.08 -6.09
N SER A 91 -8.42 -2.12 -5.91
CA SER A 91 -7.54 -2.27 -4.75
C SER A 91 -6.09 -2.49 -5.16
N TRP A 92 -5.18 -2.23 -4.22
CA TRP A 92 -3.79 -2.68 -4.25
C TRP A 92 -3.65 -3.88 -3.33
N ASN A 93 -3.22 -5.02 -3.89
CA ASN A 93 -3.24 -6.30 -3.19
C ASN A 93 -1.86 -6.57 -2.59
N LEU A 94 -1.78 -6.76 -1.27
CA LEU A 94 -0.55 -7.05 -0.56
C LEU A 94 -0.61 -8.49 -0.03
N ASP A 95 0.20 -9.35 -0.61
CA ASP A 95 0.20 -10.78 -0.34
C ASP A 95 1.17 -11.12 0.80
N SER A 96 0.66 -11.76 1.87
CA SER A 96 1.41 -11.93 3.11
C SER A 96 2.63 -12.85 3.00
N ASN A 97 2.61 -13.84 2.10
CA ASN A 97 3.66 -14.83 1.96
C ASN A 97 4.72 -14.47 0.91
N ARG A 98 4.62 -13.29 0.27
CA ARG A 98 5.67 -12.82 -0.63
C ARG A 98 6.96 -12.62 0.14
N PRO A 99 8.13 -12.99 -0.43
CA PRO A 99 9.39 -12.81 0.25
C PRO A 99 9.72 -11.32 0.45
N ASP A 100 10.31 -11.00 1.61
CA ASP A 100 10.96 -9.71 1.83
C ASP A 100 12.26 -9.64 1.01
N VAL A 101 12.21 -8.92 -0.11
CA VAL A 101 13.34 -8.76 -1.05
C VAL A 101 13.85 -7.32 -1.11
N GLY A 102 13.25 -6.41 -0.34
CA GLY A 102 13.48 -4.97 -0.42
C GLY A 102 12.77 -4.29 -1.60
N LEU A 103 12.42 -3.01 -1.43
CA LEU A 103 11.66 -2.20 -2.39
C LEU A 103 12.17 -2.28 -3.83
N ALA A 104 13.50 -2.20 -4.05
CA ALA A 104 14.05 -2.18 -5.41
C ALA A 104 13.77 -3.50 -6.17
N ALA A 105 13.89 -4.65 -5.48
CA ALA A 105 13.58 -5.94 -6.07
C ALA A 105 12.07 -6.15 -6.23
N THR A 106 11.26 -5.60 -5.31
CA THR A 106 9.79 -5.57 -5.40
C THR A 106 9.33 -4.80 -6.63
N ILE A 107 9.89 -3.61 -6.88
CA ILE A 107 9.63 -2.81 -8.10
C ILE A 107 10.06 -3.59 -9.35
N ALA A 108 11.25 -4.19 -9.34
CA ALA A 108 11.72 -5.00 -10.48
C ALA A 108 10.83 -6.23 -10.77
N ALA A 109 10.08 -6.69 -9.78
CA ALA A 109 9.10 -7.77 -9.89
C ALA A 109 7.66 -7.28 -10.15
N ASN A 110 7.46 -6.02 -10.54
CA ASN A 110 6.14 -5.40 -10.74
C ASN A 110 5.25 -5.55 -9.50
N CYS A 111 5.79 -5.16 -8.34
CA CYS A 111 5.14 -5.22 -7.02
C CYS A 111 4.89 -6.64 -6.48
N ASN A 112 5.09 -7.69 -7.27
CA ASN A 112 4.85 -9.08 -6.90
C ASN A 112 6.12 -9.93 -6.99
N PRO A 113 7.00 -9.92 -5.96
CA PRO A 113 8.14 -10.83 -5.90
C PRO A 113 7.72 -12.28 -6.16
N GLN A 114 8.49 -12.99 -6.99
CA GLN A 114 8.19 -14.34 -7.48
C GLN A 114 7.01 -14.46 -8.48
N GLY A 115 6.46 -13.33 -8.97
CA GLY A 115 5.49 -13.27 -10.07
C GLY A 115 4.06 -13.64 -9.69
N GLY A 116 3.11 -13.46 -10.60
CA GLY A 116 1.67 -13.58 -10.32
C GLY A 116 0.95 -12.32 -10.76
N GLU A 117 -0.39 -12.36 -10.77
CA GLU A 117 -1.22 -11.21 -11.11
C GLU A 117 -1.80 -10.59 -9.84
N ASP A 118 -1.95 -9.26 -9.87
CA ASP A 118 -2.72 -8.47 -8.91
C ASP A 118 -4.21 -8.48 -9.19
#